data_AF-A0A1U7SMV1-F1
#
_entry.id   AF-A0A1U7SMV1-F1
#
_cell.length_a   1.000
_cell.length_b   1.000
_cell.length_c   1.000
_cell.angle_alpha   90.00
_cell.angle_beta   90.00
_cell.angle_gamma   90.00
#
_symmetry.space_group_name_H-M   'P 1'
#
loop_
_entity.id
_entity.type
_entity.pdbx_description
1 polymer ?
#
loop_
_entity_poly.entity_id
_entity_poly.type
_entity_poly.pdbx_seq_one_letter_code
_entity_poly.pdbx_strand_id
1 'polypeptide(L)'
;MAFLDWKLCTMKLLCVALAFGLACHLVTATLSKMDAKKSASKALEEKTVHSDKTVQDRGLVTTDLKAKDIILEHKSYCAKKVKERHFSGDVLGYITPWNSHGYDIAKTFGNKFTSISPVWLQVKRKGKERFQFSGLHDADQGWIKDVRKNAKNIKIVPRILFDGWSYHDFESVFGSEDEIEELSQVMVQLAKDENFDGFVVEVWSQLGNQKQKELIHLLTHLSEAMHKARLKLTLVIPPAVSPG
;
A
#
# COMPACT_ATOMS: atom_id res chain seq x y z
N MET A 1 -72.87 9.15 -53.31
CA MET A 1 -71.39 9.24 -53.21
C MET A 1 -70.82 8.84 -51.84
N ALA A 2 -71.60 8.55 -50.80
CA ALA A 2 -71.04 8.19 -49.47
C ALA A 2 -70.65 6.71 -49.28
N PHE A 3 -71.09 5.80 -50.16
CA PHE A 3 -70.84 4.35 -50.03
C PHE A 3 -69.48 3.91 -50.58
N LEU A 4 -68.85 4.71 -51.45
CA LEU A 4 -67.58 4.37 -52.09
C LEU A 4 -66.38 4.74 -51.19
N ASP A 5 -66.48 5.85 -50.44
CA ASP A 5 -65.41 6.31 -49.53
C ASP A 5 -65.23 5.42 -48.30
N TRP A 6 -66.31 4.82 -47.77
CA TRP A 6 -66.22 3.90 -46.64
C TRP A 6 -65.43 2.62 -46.98
N LYS A 7 -65.64 2.07 -48.18
CA LYS A 7 -64.92 0.88 -48.66
C LYS A 7 -63.45 1.19 -48.91
N LEU A 8 -63.13 2.38 -49.40
CA LEU A 8 -61.74 2.77 -49.65
C LEU A 8 -60.96 3.04 -48.35
N CYS A 9 -61.62 3.61 -47.33
CA CYS A 9 -61.04 3.84 -46.01
C CYS A 9 -60.79 2.54 -45.24
N THR A 10 -61.76 1.62 -45.25
CA THR A 10 -61.64 0.29 -44.62
C THR A 10 -60.56 -0.57 -45.29
N MET A 11 -60.39 -0.48 -46.61
CA MET A 11 -59.34 -1.21 -47.34
C MET A 11 -57.93 -0.67 -47.03
N LYS A 12 -57.77 0.64 -46.86
CA LYS A 12 -56.48 1.25 -46.43
C LYS A 12 -56.11 0.87 -45.00
N LEU A 13 -57.07 0.85 -44.07
CA LEU A 13 -56.87 0.39 -42.69
C LEU A 13 -56.50 -1.10 -42.64
N LEU A 14 -57.11 -1.94 -43.47
CA LEU A 14 -56.75 -3.36 -43.58
C LEU A 14 -55.33 -3.55 -44.11
N CYS A 15 -54.92 -2.78 -45.13
CA CYS A 15 -53.57 -2.84 -45.68
C CYS A 15 -52.50 -2.37 -44.68
N VAL A 16 -52.78 -1.33 -43.88
CA VAL A 16 -51.87 -0.86 -42.83
C VAL A 16 -51.78 -1.89 -41.69
N ALA A 17 -52.88 -2.51 -41.29
CA ALA A 17 -52.89 -3.57 -40.28
C ALA A 17 -52.14 -4.83 -40.76
N LEU A 18 -52.30 -5.22 -42.02
CA LEU A 18 -51.55 -6.33 -42.63
C LEU A 18 -50.06 -6.01 -42.76
N ALA A 19 -49.69 -4.77 -43.10
CA ALA A 19 -48.29 -4.34 -43.15
C ALA A 19 -47.63 -4.33 -41.76
N PHE A 20 -48.34 -3.89 -40.71
CA PHE A 20 -47.85 -3.97 -39.33
C PHE A 20 -47.74 -5.43 -38.84
N GLY A 21 -48.70 -6.29 -39.18
CA GLY A 21 -48.64 -7.72 -38.87
C GLY A 21 -47.45 -8.43 -39.54
N LEU A 22 -47.16 -8.11 -40.81
CA LEU A 22 -46.01 -8.67 -41.53
C LEU A 22 -44.67 -8.18 -40.95
N ALA A 23 -44.58 -6.90 -40.55
CA ALA A 23 -43.38 -6.36 -39.92
C ALA A 23 -43.09 -7.00 -38.56
N CYS A 24 -44.13 -7.35 -37.78
CA CYS A 24 -43.99 -8.07 -36.52
C CYS A 24 -43.53 -9.54 -36.69
N HIS A 25 -43.80 -10.18 -37.84
CA HIS A 25 -43.32 -11.53 -38.13
C HIS A 25 -41.88 -11.58 -38.67
N LEU A 26 -41.34 -10.46 -39.18
CA LEU A 26 -39.97 -10.35 -39.68
C LEU A 26 -38.95 -9.96 -38.58
N VAL A 27 -39.41 -9.53 -37.40
CA VAL A 27 -38.57 -9.40 -36.21
C VAL A 27 -38.67 -10.69 -35.39
N THR A 28 -38.28 -11.80 -36.00
CA THR A 28 -37.71 -12.89 -35.22
C THR A 28 -36.27 -12.51 -34.93
N ALA A 29 -36.07 -11.72 -33.87
CA ALA A 29 -34.77 -11.67 -33.23
C ALA A 29 -34.42 -13.12 -32.88
N THR A 30 -33.51 -13.71 -33.66
CA THR A 30 -32.95 -15.01 -33.34
C THR A 30 -32.15 -14.79 -32.06
N LEU A 31 -32.79 -15.09 -30.92
CA LEU A 31 -32.09 -15.53 -29.72
C LEU A 31 -31.32 -16.77 -30.15
N SER A 32 -30.13 -16.54 -30.69
CA SER A 32 -29.06 -17.52 -30.74
C SER A 32 -29.09 -18.21 -29.38
N LYS A 33 -29.23 -19.53 -29.36
CA LYS A 33 -28.96 -20.31 -28.16
C LYS A 33 -27.55 -19.90 -27.75
N MET A 34 -27.47 -19.03 -26.75
CA MET A 34 -26.24 -18.78 -26.05
C MET A 34 -25.89 -20.15 -25.49
N ASP A 35 -24.93 -20.82 -26.11
CA ASP A 35 -24.30 -21.99 -25.52
C ASP A 35 -23.97 -21.59 -24.09
N ALA A 36 -24.71 -22.15 -23.12
CA ALA A 36 -24.45 -21.99 -21.70
C ALA A 36 -23.13 -22.69 -21.29
N LYS A 37 -22.16 -22.73 -22.22
CA LYS A 37 -20.89 -23.41 -22.15
C LYS A 37 -19.72 -22.57 -22.67
N LYS A 38 -19.89 -21.26 -22.92
CA LYS A 38 -18.76 -20.40 -23.34
C LYS A 38 -18.83 -18.95 -22.85
N SER A 39 -19.11 -18.74 -21.57
CA SER A 39 -18.68 -17.51 -20.87
C SER A 39 -18.36 -17.74 -19.38
N ALA A 40 -18.06 -18.97 -18.97
CA ALA A 40 -17.13 -19.13 -17.87
C ALA A 40 -15.80 -18.57 -18.39
N SER A 41 -15.46 -17.35 -18.00
CA SER A 41 -14.07 -16.89 -18.04
C SER A 41 -13.25 -18.06 -17.51
N LYS A 42 -12.34 -18.57 -18.33
CA LYS A 42 -11.47 -19.68 -17.93
C LYS A 42 -10.65 -19.14 -16.76
N ALA A 43 -11.08 -19.41 -15.53
CA ALA A 43 -10.37 -18.99 -14.35
C ALA A 43 -8.95 -19.51 -14.51
N LEU A 44 -7.99 -18.59 -14.54
CA LEU A 44 -6.60 -18.95 -14.73
C LEU A 44 -6.19 -19.80 -13.52
N GLU A 45 -5.54 -20.92 -13.78
CA GLU A 45 -5.13 -21.84 -12.73
C GLU A 45 -4.07 -21.17 -11.85
N GLU A 46 -4.20 -21.33 -10.53
CA GLU A 46 -3.25 -20.84 -9.54
C GLU A 46 -2.63 -22.03 -8.79
N LYS A 47 -1.32 -22.03 -8.61
CA LYS A 47 -0.68 -23.02 -7.72
C LYS A 47 -0.94 -22.66 -6.27
N THR A 48 -1.51 -23.61 -5.54
CA THR A 48 -1.72 -23.51 -4.08
C THR A 48 -0.56 -24.07 -3.28
N VAL A 49 0.31 -24.86 -3.91
CA VAL A 49 1.46 -25.53 -3.27
C VAL A 49 2.73 -24.72 -3.44
N HIS A 50 3.52 -24.64 -2.37
CA HIS A 50 4.83 -23.99 -2.39
C HIS A 50 5.86 -24.80 -3.18
N SER A 51 6.86 -24.10 -3.71
CA SER A 51 7.95 -24.73 -4.46
C SER A 51 9.11 -25.12 -3.54
N ASP A 52 9.91 -26.08 -4.01
CA ASP A 52 11.21 -26.41 -3.43
C ASP A 52 12.35 -25.55 -3.98
N LYS A 53 12.11 -24.81 -5.06
CA LYS A 53 13.11 -23.99 -5.77
C LYS A 53 12.69 -22.52 -5.79
N THR A 54 13.67 -21.63 -5.87
CA THR A 54 13.41 -20.19 -6.01
C THR A 54 12.82 -19.87 -7.38
N VAL A 55 12.31 -18.63 -7.57
CA VAL A 55 11.83 -18.20 -8.91
C VAL A 55 13.00 -18.09 -9.90
N GLN A 56 14.20 -17.76 -9.42
CA GLN A 56 15.44 -17.71 -10.19
C GLN A 56 15.83 -19.11 -10.68
N ASP A 57 15.86 -20.09 -9.78
CA ASP A 57 16.22 -21.48 -10.09
C ASP A 57 15.18 -22.17 -11.01
N ARG A 58 13.98 -21.60 -11.11
CA ARG A 58 12.91 -22.06 -12.01
C ARG A 58 12.89 -21.34 -13.36
N GLY A 59 13.76 -20.36 -13.60
CA GLY A 59 13.78 -19.57 -14.83
C GLY A 59 12.56 -18.66 -15.01
N LEU A 60 11.90 -18.27 -13.91
CA LEU A 60 10.70 -17.40 -13.93
C LEU A 60 11.04 -15.91 -13.96
N VAL A 61 12.30 -15.54 -13.74
CA VAL A 61 12.79 -14.17 -13.88
C VAL A 61 13.23 -13.98 -15.33
N THR A 62 12.31 -13.50 -16.17
CA THR A 62 12.49 -13.37 -17.62
C THR A 62 11.90 -12.06 -18.14
N THR A 63 12.33 -11.63 -19.32
CA THR A 63 11.77 -10.48 -20.05
C THR A 63 10.54 -10.86 -20.90
N ASP A 64 10.40 -12.12 -21.29
CA ASP A 64 9.21 -12.64 -22.00
C ASP A 64 8.14 -13.11 -21.00
N LEU A 65 7.43 -12.14 -20.40
CA LEU A 65 6.42 -12.40 -19.35
C LEU A 65 5.02 -12.62 -19.93
N LYS A 66 4.31 -13.62 -19.40
CA LYS A 66 2.89 -13.87 -19.73
C LYS A 66 2.05 -13.79 -18.47
N ALA A 67 0.92 -13.11 -18.55
CA ALA A 67 0.00 -12.93 -17.41
C ALA A 67 -0.43 -14.27 -16.78
N LYS A 68 -0.65 -15.30 -17.61
CA LYS A 68 -0.98 -16.64 -17.15
C LYS A 68 0.10 -17.26 -16.25
N ASP A 69 1.38 -16.99 -16.51
CA ASP A 69 2.49 -17.57 -15.75
C ASP A 69 2.63 -16.87 -14.40
N ILE A 70 2.37 -15.55 -14.34
CA ILE A 70 2.30 -14.80 -13.09
C ILE A 70 1.15 -15.33 -12.22
N ILE A 71 -0.06 -15.44 -12.77
CA ILE A 71 -1.23 -15.92 -12.02
C ILE A 71 -1.03 -17.37 -11.57
N LEU A 72 -0.38 -18.20 -12.38
CA LEU A 72 -0.07 -19.57 -11.98
C LEU A 72 0.94 -19.65 -10.83
N GLU A 73 1.98 -18.80 -10.82
CA GLU A 73 3.15 -18.98 -9.94
C GLU A 73 3.20 -18.02 -8.73
N HIS A 74 2.41 -16.94 -8.69
CA HIS A 74 2.64 -15.84 -7.71
C HIS A 74 2.53 -16.27 -6.23
N LYS A 75 1.74 -17.29 -5.90
CA LYS A 75 1.62 -17.84 -4.53
C LYS A 75 2.68 -18.91 -4.22
N SER A 76 3.32 -19.48 -5.24
CA SER A 76 4.24 -20.61 -5.12
C SER A 76 5.67 -20.15 -4.83
N TYR A 77 5.90 -19.55 -3.66
CA TYR A 77 7.24 -19.20 -3.17
C TYR A 77 8.04 -20.45 -2.73
N CYS A 78 9.35 -20.31 -2.53
CA CYS A 78 10.21 -21.39 -2.06
C CYS A 78 10.13 -21.57 -0.54
N ALA A 79 9.40 -22.58 -0.06
CA ALA A 79 9.20 -22.80 1.38
C ALA A 79 10.50 -23.15 2.12
N LYS A 80 11.41 -23.87 1.45
CA LYS A 80 12.72 -24.28 2.02
C LYS A 80 13.66 -23.10 2.27
N LYS A 81 13.53 -22.02 1.49
CA LYS A 81 14.45 -20.86 1.49
C LYS A 81 13.81 -19.57 2.02
N VAL A 82 12.72 -19.65 2.79
CA VAL A 82 12.04 -18.46 3.35
C VAL A 82 12.93 -17.64 4.29
N LYS A 83 13.92 -18.28 4.94
CA LYS A 83 14.86 -17.60 5.85
C LYS A 83 16.15 -17.13 5.18
N GLU A 84 16.44 -17.58 3.97
CA GLU A 84 17.69 -17.26 3.28
C GLU A 84 17.64 -15.86 2.68
N ARG A 85 18.72 -15.09 2.84
CA ARG A 85 18.89 -13.79 2.17
C ARG A 85 19.64 -14.00 0.86
N HIS A 86 19.12 -13.46 -0.23
CA HIS A 86 19.78 -13.44 -1.54
C HIS A 86 20.20 -12.01 -1.95
N PHE A 87 20.05 -11.05 -1.06
CA PHE A 87 20.48 -9.66 -1.21
C PHE A 87 21.28 -9.27 0.03
N SER A 88 22.47 -8.72 -0.18
CA SER A 88 23.43 -8.41 0.89
C SER A 88 23.21 -7.05 1.54
N GLY A 89 22.58 -6.10 0.84
CA GLY A 89 22.32 -4.76 1.36
C GLY A 89 21.20 -4.71 2.40
N ASP A 90 20.96 -3.53 2.95
CA ASP A 90 19.85 -3.27 3.86
C ASP A 90 18.51 -3.33 3.11
N VAL A 91 17.50 -3.91 3.76
CA VAL A 91 16.16 -4.07 3.21
C VAL A 91 15.15 -3.62 4.26
N LEU A 92 14.53 -2.48 4.00
CA LEU A 92 13.44 -1.91 4.80
C LEU A 92 12.10 -2.31 4.17
N GLY A 93 11.23 -2.95 4.96
CA GLY A 93 9.85 -3.25 4.56
C GLY A 93 8.84 -2.36 5.28
N TYR A 94 7.94 -1.71 4.54
CA TYR A 94 6.81 -0.99 5.13
C TYR A 94 5.62 -1.93 5.35
N ILE A 95 4.89 -1.70 6.44
CA ILE A 95 3.66 -2.45 6.78
C ILE A 95 2.59 -1.44 7.15
N THR A 96 1.38 -1.64 6.64
CA THR A 96 0.27 -0.70 6.85
C THR A 96 -0.94 -1.40 7.45
N PRO A 97 -1.66 -0.77 8.39
CA PRO A 97 -2.87 -1.35 9.00
C PRO A 97 -3.97 -1.70 7.98
N TRP A 98 -4.12 -0.89 6.92
CA TRP A 98 -5.13 -1.11 5.87
C TRP A 98 -4.78 -2.23 4.88
N ASN A 99 -3.58 -2.81 4.95
CA ASN A 99 -3.21 -4.01 4.20
C ASN A 99 -2.64 -5.06 5.16
N SER A 100 -3.53 -5.74 5.86
CA SER A 100 -3.21 -6.71 6.91
C SER A 100 -2.31 -7.85 6.44
N HIS A 101 -2.30 -8.18 5.14
CA HIS A 101 -1.41 -9.21 4.58
C HIS A 101 0.07 -8.91 4.85
N GLY A 102 0.46 -7.63 4.95
CA GLY A 102 1.81 -7.22 5.29
C GLY A 102 2.31 -7.77 6.63
N TYR A 103 1.41 -7.92 7.62
CA TYR A 103 1.74 -8.47 8.93
C TYR A 103 2.13 -9.95 8.85
N ASP A 104 1.46 -10.72 7.98
CA ASP A 104 1.77 -12.12 7.72
C ASP A 104 3.06 -12.29 6.91
N ILE A 105 3.27 -11.41 5.92
CA ILE A 105 4.52 -11.36 5.15
C ILE A 105 5.71 -11.13 6.07
N ALA A 106 5.60 -10.21 7.03
CA ALA A 106 6.68 -9.92 7.98
C ALA A 106 7.00 -11.11 8.90
N LYS A 107 5.98 -11.84 9.38
CA LYS A 107 6.19 -13.06 10.18
C LYS A 107 6.85 -14.18 9.36
N THR A 108 6.47 -14.31 8.09
CA THR A 108 6.92 -15.41 7.21
C THR A 108 8.32 -15.15 6.66
N PHE A 109 8.57 -13.93 6.16
CA PHE A 109 9.78 -13.54 5.44
C PHE A 109 10.68 -12.58 6.21
N GLY A 110 10.42 -12.36 7.51
CA GLY A 110 11.14 -11.38 8.33
C GLY A 110 12.68 -11.48 8.25
N ASN A 111 13.23 -12.69 8.11
CA ASN A 111 14.68 -12.90 7.97
C ASN A 111 15.28 -12.34 6.67
N LYS A 112 14.44 -11.98 5.69
CA LYS A 112 14.87 -11.32 4.45
C LYS A 112 15.04 -9.81 4.62
N PHE A 113 14.45 -9.23 5.67
CA PHE A 113 14.51 -7.81 5.99
C PHE A 113 15.57 -7.53 7.05
N THR A 114 16.22 -6.37 6.95
CA THR A 114 17.03 -5.83 8.04
C THR A 114 16.17 -5.04 9.02
N SER A 115 15.13 -4.41 8.50
CA SER A 115 14.22 -3.55 9.26
C SER A 115 12.80 -3.60 8.70
N ILE A 116 11.83 -3.44 9.58
CA ILE A 116 10.42 -3.28 9.26
C ILE A 116 9.95 -1.96 9.85
N SER A 117 9.25 -1.17 9.05
CA SER A 117 8.67 0.11 9.44
C SER A 117 7.15 0.05 9.37
N PRO A 118 6.49 -0.27 10.48
CA PRO A 118 5.04 -0.15 10.58
C PRO A 118 4.59 1.31 10.46
N VAL A 119 3.52 1.55 9.72
CA VAL A 119 2.95 2.88 9.45
C VAL A 119 1.82 3.15 10.44
N TRP A 120 2.20 3.46 11.69
CA TRP A 120 1.24 3.71 12.78
C TRP A 120 1.30 5.13 13.30
N LEU A 121 2.51 5.68 13.46
CA LEU A 121 2.72 6.81 14.33
C LEU A 121 2.59 8.14 13.59
N GLN A 122 2.01 9.11 14.29
CA GLN A 122 2.06 10.51 13.93
C GLN A 122 2.46 11.34 15.16
N VAL A 123 3.12 12.47 14.93
CA VAL A 123 3.45 13.44 15.96
C VAL A 123 2.74 14.76 15.68
N LYS A 124 2.14 15.34 16.73
CA LYS A 124 1.50 16.65 16.71
C LYS A 124 2.11 17.57 17.75
N ARG A 125 2.34 18.83 17.40
CA ARG A 125 2.64 19.88 18.37
C ARG A 125 1.33 20.34 19.02
N LYS A 126 1.27 20.32 20.35
CA LYS A 126 0.10 20.73 21.16
C LYS A 126 0.32 22.04 21.91
N GLY A 127 1.48 22.67 21.71
CA GLY A 127 1.89 23.92 22.33
C GLY A 127 3.40 23.93 22.52
N LYS A 128 3.91 24.96 23.19
CA LYS A 128 5.33 25.07 23.50
C LYS A 128 5.79 23.83 24.29
N GLU A 129 6.86 23.18 23.82
CA GLU A 129 7.46 21.98 24.45
C GLU A 129 6.44 20.87 24.74
N ARG A 130 5.39 20.72 23.90
CA ARG A 130 4.38 19.68 24.07
C ARG A 130 4.14 18.94 22.77
N PHE A 131 4.71 17.74 22.66
CA PHE A 131 4.53 16.86 21.51
C PHE A 131 3.69 15.65 21.88
N GLN A 132 2.66 15.38 21.08
CA GLN A 132 1.78 14.23 21.28
C GLN A 132 1.95 13.24 20.14
N PHE A 133 2.28 12.00 20.50
CA PHE A 133 2.28 10.87 19.58
C PHE A 133 0.91 10.18 19.57
N SER A 134 0.41 9.88 18.38
CA SER A 134 -0.82 9.12 18.15
C SER A 134 -0.54 7.85 17.34
N GLY A 135 -1.54 6.97 17.25
CA GLY A 135 -1.45 5.72 16.48
C GLY A 135 -0.90 4.51 17.26
N LEU A 136 -0.54 4.67 18.53
CA LEU A 136 -0.06 3.56 19.36
C LEU A 136 -1.08 2.46 19.61
N HIS A 137 -2.37 2.75 19.47
CA HIS A 137 -3.41 1.71 19.54
C HIS A 137 -3.31 0.68 18.40
N ASP A 138 -2.64 1.02 17.30
CA ASP A 138 -2.36 0.10 16.19
C ASP A 138 -1.06 -0.71 16.41
N ALA A 139 -0.29 -0.39 17.45
CA ALA A 139 0.96 -1.08 17.77
C ALA A 139 0.66 -2.43 18.45
N ASP A 140 0.65 -3.49 17.63
CA ASP A 140 0.47 -4.85 18.12
C ASP A 140 1.78 -5.42 18.67
N GLN A 141 1.92 -5.37 20.00
CA GLN A 141 3.08 -5.91 20.73
C GLN A 141 3.21 -7.44 20.60
N GLY A 142 2.09 -8.15 20.42
CA GLY A 142 2.09 -9.60 20.15
C GLY A 142 2.71 -9.89 18.78
N TRP A 143 2.30 -9.13 17.77
CA TRP A 143 2.86 -9.23 16.43
C TRP A 143 4.35 -8.88 16.38
N ILE A 144 4.79 -7.81 17.06
CA ILE A 144 6.21 -7.45 17.18
C ILE A 144 7.02 -8.62 17.74
N LYS A 145 6.51 -9.25 18.80
CA LYS A 145 7.14 -10.42 19.43
C LYS A 145 7.22 -11.60 18.48
N ASP A 146 6.17 -11.88 17.72
CA ASP A 146 6.14 -12.98 16.74
C ASP A 146 7.13 -12.76 15.59
N VAL A 147 7.21 -11.53 15.07
CA VAL A 147 8.18 -11.16 14.04
C VAL A 147 9.61 -11.34 14.55
N ARG A 148 9.93 -10.83 15.74
CA ARG A 148 11.26 -10.98 16.35
C ARG A 148 11.60 -12.42 16.71
N LYS A 149 10.61 -13.24 17.09
CA LYS A 149 10.78 -14.68 17.33
C LYS A 149 11.25 -15.39 16.06
N ASN A 150 10.67 -15.05 14.91
CA ASN A 150 11.01 -15.67 13.64
C ASN A 150 12.27 -15.09 13.01
N ALA A 151 12.55 -13.80 13.21
CA ALA A 151 13.67 -13.06 12.66
C ALA A 151 14.44 -12.32 13.76
N LYS A 152 15.37 -13.00 14.42
CA LYS A 152 16.02 -12.52 15.67
C LYS A 152 16.74 -11.18 15.55
N ASN A 153 17.26 -10.86 14.37
CA ASN A 153 18.06 -9.65 14.14
C ASN A 153 17.26 -8.50 13.50
N ILE A 154 15.95 -8.68 13.30
CA ILE A 154 15.12 -7.69 12.63
C ILE A 154 14.93 -6.46 13.51
N LYS A 155 15.02 -5.27 12.90
CA LYS A 155 14.78 -3.99 13.56
C LYS A 155 13.37 -3.49 13.32
N ILE A 156 12.65 -3.14 14.38
CA ILE A 156 11.31 -2.53 14.28
C ILE A 156 11.47 -1.02 14.41
N VAL A 157 11.25 -0.31 13.31
CA VAL A 157 11.49 1.13 13.19
C VAL A 157 10.24 1.85 12.67
N PRO A 158 9.20 2.05 13.49
CA PRO A 158 7.93 2.61 13.02
C PRO A 158 8.10 3.96 12.33
N ARG A 159 7.24 4.22 11.36
CA ARG A 159 7.23 5.49 10.65
C ARG A 159 6.54 6.55 11.51
N ILE A 160 7.20 7.69 11.70
CA ILE A 160 6.63 8.90 12.29
C ILE A 160 6.32 9.90 11.19
N LEU A 161 5.06 10.33 11.13
CA LEU A 161 4.61 11.44 10.30
C LEU A 161 4.34 12.69 11.14
N PHE A 162 4.80 13.85 10.69
CA PHE A 162 4.47 15.13 11.30
C PHE A 162 3.09 15.57 10.79
N ASP A 163 2.02 15.13 11.49
CA ASP A 163 0.64 15.27 11.01
C ASP A 163 0.00 16.58 11.47
N GLY A 164 -0.58 17.34 10.53
CA GLY A 164 -1.29 18.59 10.83
C GLY A 164 -0.40 19.74 11.31
N TRP A 165 0.90 19.70 11.04
CA TRP A 165 1.81 20.79 11.37
C TRP A 165 1.60 21.97 10.43
N SER A 166 1.45 23.17 10.99
CA SER A 166 1.49 24.41 10.22
C SER A 166 2.94 24.87 9.99
N TYR A 167 3.13 25.79 9.05
CA TYR A 167 4.43 26.45 8.86
C TYR A 167 4.91 27.15 10.15
N HIS A 168 3.99 27.76 10.90
CA HIS A 168 4.30 28.38 12.19
C HIS A 168 4.76 27.37 13.25
N ASP A 169 4.21 26.15 13.26
CA ASP A 169 4.67 25.09 14.16
C ASP A 169 6.12 24.69 13.86
N PHE A 170 6.46 24.54 12.58
CA PHE A 170 7.83 24.29 12.17
C PHE A 170 8.76 25.44 12.55
N GLU A 171 8.38 26.70 12.26
CA GLU A 171 9.21 27.86 12.66
C GLU A 171 9.40 27.98 14.17
N SER A 172 8.36 27.68 14.95
CA SER A 172 8.45 27.69 16.42
C SER A 172 9.46 26.67 16.93
N VAL A 173 9.43 25.45 16.39
CA VAL A 173 10.36 24.38 16.79
C VAL A 173 11.77 24.68 16.31
N PHE A 174 11.94 25.09 15.05
CA PHE A 174 13.24 25.43 14.48
C PHE A 174 13.94 26.58 15.20
N GLY A 175 13.17 27.51 15.77
CA GLY A 175 13.69 28.66 16.52
C GLY A 175 14.02 28.38 17.98
N SER A 176 13.84 27.16 18.50
CA SER A 176 13.96 26.85 19.92
C SER A 176 14.65 25.51 20.16
N GLU A 177 15.91 25.52 20.59
CA GLU A 177 16.66 24.31 20.97
C GLU A 177 15.94 23.50 22.05
N ASP A 178 15.27 24.17 23.00
CA ASP A 178 14.46 23.50 24.03
C ASP A 178 13.30 22.69 23.42
N GLU A 179 12.69 23.16 22.31
CA GLU A 179 11.62 22.41 21.65
C GLU A 179 12.17 21.23 20.83
N ILE A 180 13.34 21.40 20.21
CA ILE A 180 14.04 20.32 19.50
C ILE A 180 14.44 19.21 20.47
N GLU A 181 15.01 19.58 21.62
CA GLU A 181 15.41 18.65 22.66
C GLU A 181 14.20 17.93 23.25
N GLU A 182 13.11 18.64 23.57
CA GLU A 182 11.89 18.04 24.08
C GLU A 182 11.30 17.03 23.08
N LEU A 183 11.21 17.37 21.79
CA LEU A 183 10.77 16.43 20.75
C LEU A 183 11.67 15.19 20.70
N SER A 184 12.98 15.39 20.78
CA SER A 184 13.98 14.31 20.78
C SER A 184 13.79 13.38 21.98
N GLN A 185 13.61 13.94 23.17
CA GLN A 185 13.40 13.19 24.40
C GLN A 185 12.10 12.39 24.38
N VAL A 186 11.00 12.99 23.92
CA VAL A 186 9.70 12.29 23.79
C VAL A 186 9.82 11.13 22.80
N MET A 187 10.48 11.31 21.66
CA MET A 187 10.70 10.22 20.71
C MET A 187 11.58 9.11 21.31
N VAL A 188 12.66 9.44 22.01
CA VAL A 188 13.55 8.44 22.64
C VAL A 188 12.78 7.66 23.71
N GLN A 189 11.97 8.35 24.50
CA GLN A 189 11.15 7.72 25.55
C GLN A 189 10.12 6.77 24.93
N LEU A 190 9.44 7.21 23.87
CA LEU A 190 8.50 6.38 23.14
C LEU A 190 9.13 5.10 22.61
N ALA A 191 10.33 5.19 22.00
CA ALA A 191 11.04 4.02 21.51
C ALA A 191 11.39 3.04 22.64
N LYS A 192 11.77 3.53 23.82
CA LYS A 192 12.08 2.69 24.98
C LYS A 192 10.83 1.99 25.52
N ASP A 193 9.76 2.74 25.70
CA ASP A 193 8.51 2.24 26.28
C ASP A 193 7.89 1.14 25.40
N GLU A 194 7.91 1.34 24.09
CA GLU A 194 7.36 0.38 23.12
C GLU A 194 8.38 -0.63 22.58
N ASN A 195 9.63 -0.58 23.07
CA ASN A 195 10.74 -1.43 22.66
C ASN A 195 11.00 -1.40 21.14
N PHE A 196 10.90 -0.23 20.53
CA PHE A 196 11.30 0.01 19.15
C PHE A 196 12.81 0.14 19.01
N ASP A 197 13.34 -0.18 17.83
CA ASP A 197 14.77 -0.07 17.50
C ASP A 197 15.13 1.31 16.90
N GLY A 198 14.17 2.22 16.81
CA GLY A 198 14.32 3.51 16.16
C GLY A 198 13.07 3.92 15.38
N PHE A 199 13.24 4.86 14.44
CA PHE A 199 12.14 5.39 13.64
C PHE A 199 12.54 5.69 12.20
N VAL A 200 11.53 5.64 11.33
CA VAL A 200 11.58 6.24 9.99
C VAL A 200 10.82 7.56 10.04
N VAL A 201 11.49 8.69 9.83
CA VAL A 201 10.88 10.01 9.90
C VAL A 201 10.48 10.49 8.51
N GLU A 202 9.21 10.85 8.35
CA GLU A 202 8.66 11.42 7.12
C GLU A 202 8.26 12.87 7.37
N VAL A 203 9.15 13.79 6.98
CA VAL A 203 8.97 15.25 7.17
C VAL A 203 9.50 16.07 5.99
N TRP A 204 10.46 15.54 5.22
CA TRP A 204 11.21 16.30 4.21
C TRP A 204 10.33 17.01 3.18
N SER A 205 9.36 16.29 2.61
CA SER A 205 8.50 16.82 1.56
C SER A 205 7.39 17.75 2.08
N GLN A 206 7.16 17.81 3.41
CA GLN A 206 6.05 18.58 3.97
C GLN A 206 6.29 20.10 3.93
N LEU A 207 7.54 20.53 3.85
CA LEU A 207 7.92 21.95 3.77
C LEU A 207 8.17 22.44 2.34
N GLY A 208 7.87 21.63 1.31
CA GLY A 208 8.00 22.05 -0.08
C GLY A 208 9.40 22.56 -0.46
N ASN A 209 10.45 21.93 0.07
CA ASN A 209 11.86 22.34 -0.07
C ASN A 209 12.24 23.71 0.53
N GLN A 210 11.39 24.31 1.36
CA GLN A 210 11.73 25.48 2.16
C GLN A 210 12.40 25.07 3.48
N LYS A 211 13.12 26.00 4.12
CA LYS A 211 13.71 25.81 5.47
C LYS A 211 14.62 24.57 5.61
N GLN A 212 15.33 24.21 4.54
CA GLN A 212 16.16 22.99 4.52
C GLN A 212 17.26 23.01 5.58
N LYS A 213 17.87 24.17 5.86
CA LYS A 213 18.94 24.28 6.86
C LYS A 213 18.41 24.01 8.26
N GLU A 214 17.26 24.59 8.57
CA GLU A 214 16.57 24.43 9.84
C GLU A 214 16.05 23.01 10.01
N LEU A 215 15.52 22.40 8.95
CA LEU A 215 15.10 21.01 8.96
C LEU A 215 16.29 20.06 9.16
N ILE A 216 17.42 20.31 8.49
CA ILE A 216 18.65 19.53 8.68
C ILE A 216 19.14 19.67 10.13
N HIS A 217 19.08 20.86 10.71
CA HIS A 217 19.45 21.10 12.11
C HIS A 217 18.58 20.27 13.07
N LEU A 218 17.25 20.32 12.91
CA LEU A 218 16.30 19.48 13.65
C LEU A 218 16.66 17.99 13.49
N LEU A 219 16.80 17.51 12.25
CA LEU A 219 17.08 16.10 11.97
C LEU A 219 18.44 15.64 12.52
N THR A 220 19.43 16.52 12.57
CA THR A 220 20.75 16.25 13.15
C THR A 220 20.62 16.04 14.65
N HIS A 221 19.94 16.95 15.36
CA HIS A 221 19.68 16.81 16.79
C HIS A 221 18.89 15.53 17.12
N LEU A 222 17.81 15.26 16.37
CA LEU A 222 17.03 14.03 16.54
C LEU A 222 17.93 12.79 16.35
N SER A 223 18.79 12.80 15.33
CA SER A 223 19.70 11.69 15.03
C SER A 223 20.71 11.48 16.16
N GLU A 224 21.30 12.55 16.69
CA GLU A 224 22.25 12.48 17.81
C GLU A 224 21.61 11.92 19.08
N ALA A 225 20.42 12.42 19.44
CA ALA A 225 19.67 11.92 20.59
C ALA A 225 19.31 10.43 20.45
N MET A 226 18.84 10.01 19.27
CA MET A 226 18.54 8.60 18.97
C MET A 226 19.79 7.73 19.08
N HIS A 227 20.90 8.12 18.45
CA HIS A 227 22.14 7.35 18.47
C HIS A 227 22.74 7.25 19.88
N LYS A 228 22.65 8.30 20.70
CA LYS A 228 23.03 8.27 22.12
C LYS A 228 22.22 7.22 22.89
N ALA A 229 20.96 7.02 22.53
CA ALA A 229 20.09 5.97 23.05
C ALA A 229 20.22 4.60 22.33
N ARG A 230 21.16 4.45 21.39
CA ARG A 230 21.35 3.25 20.54
C ARG A 230 20.14 2.91 19.65
N LEU A 231 19.39 3.93 19.26
CA LEU A 231 18.24 3.83 18.36
C LEU A 231 18.65 4.29 16.94
N LYS A 232 17.99 3.75 15.92
CA LYS A 232 18.19 4.17 14.52
C LYS A 232 17.27 5.33 14.16
N LEU A 233 17.78 6.26 13.35
CA LEU A 233 16.95 7.25 12.65
C LEU A 233 17.14 7.07 11.13
N THR A 234 16.04 6.90 10.41
CA THR A 234 16.04 6.87 8.94
C THR A 234 15.13 7.98 8.43
N LEU A 235 15.54 8.67 7.37
CA LEU A 235 14.78 9.78 6.80
C LEU A 235 14.15 9.37 5.47
N VAL A 236 12.86 9.67 5.30
CA VAL A 236 12.21 9.59 3.98
C VAL A 236 12.59 10.83 3.18
N ILE A 237 13.19 10.60 2.01
CA ILE A 237 13.56 11.66 1.05
C ILE A 237 12.91 11.40 -0.32
N PRO A 238 12.53 12.45 -1.06
CA PRO A 238 12.07 12.31 -2.44
C PRO A 238 13.23 11.87 -3.37
N PRO A 239 12.92 11.36 -4.57
CA PRO A 239 13.95 11.10 -5.57
C PRO A 239 14.70 12.40 -5.93
N ALA A 240 16.01 12.29 -6.14
CA ALA A 240 16.85 13.43 -6.48
C ALA A 240 16.49 14.07 -7.83
N VAL A 241 15.90 13.29 -8.75
CA VAL A 241 15.47 13.74 -10.07
C VAL A 241 13.96 13.55 -10.17
N SER A 242 13.24 14.65 -10.43
CA SER A 242 11.81 14.58 -10.76
C SER A 242 11.65 13.99 -12.16
N PRO A 243 10.75 13.01 -12.35
CA PRO A 243 10.35 12.60 -13.69
C PRO A 243 9.75 13.82 -14.41
N GLY A 244 10.32 14.17 -15.57
CA GLY A 244 9.80 15.23 -16.45
C GLY A 244 8.53 14.83 -17.17
#